data_AF-A0A7C7XAT3-F1
#
_entry.id   AF-A0A7C7XAT3-F1
#
_cell.length_a   1.000
_cell.length_b   1.000
_cell.length_c   1.000
_cell.angle_alpha   90.00
_cell.angle_beta   90.00
_cell.angle_gamma   90.00
#
_symmetry.space_group_name_H-M   'P 1'
#
loop_
_entity.id
_entity.type
_entity.pdbx_description
1 polymer ?
#
loop_
_entity_poly.entity_id
_entity_poly.type
_entity_poly.pdbx_seq_one_letter_code
_entity_poly.pdbx_strand_id
1 'polypeptide(L)'
;NGFEEIEAISIIDICRRGGLDVIVAGVDGKTAMGAHNIPIVTDCLITEINANDLEMIVLPGGWNGTVALAKNKTVQSLLKQMQQDDKLIG
;
A
#
# COMPACT_ATOMS: atom_id res chain seq x y z
N ASN A 1 9.30 -0.20 3.92
CA ASN A 1 9.96 0.86 4.72
C ASN A 1 10.37 2.04 3.83
N GLY A 2 10.33 3.27 4.34
CA GLY A 2 10.76 4.48 3.62
C GLY A 2 9.67 5.19 2.80
N PHE A 3 8.41 5.03 3.20
CA PHE A 3 7.27 5.73 2.59
C PHE A 3 7.06 7.11 3.21
N GLU A 4 6.38 8.02 2.50
CA GLU A 4 5.97 9.35 2.99
C GLU A 4 4.78 9.22 3.96
N GLU A 5 5.00 9.53 5.24
CA GLU A 5 4.02 9.23 6.28
C GLU A 5 2.76 10.09 6.19
N ILE A 6 2.94 11.38 5.86
CA ILE A 6 1.82 12.32 5.71
C ILE A 6 0.90 11.86 4.58
N GLU A 7 1.48 11.44 3.45
CA GLU A 7 0.71 10.97 2.31
C GLU A 7 -0.06 9.69 2.64
N ALA A 8 0.64 8.67 3.15
CA ALA A 8 0.03 7.40 3.52
C ALA A 8 -1.12 7.58 4.50
N ILE A 9 -0.90 8.31 5.61
CA ILE A 9 -1.92 8.54 6.63
C ILE A 9 -3.08 9.38 6.10
N SER A 10 -2.80 10.41 5.30
CA SER A 10 -3.87 11.26 4.76
C SER A 10 -4.79 10.49 3.83
N ILE A 11 -4.24 9.64 2.96
CA ILE A 11 -5.03 8.77 2.07
C ILE A 11 -5.90 7.81 2.89
N ILE A 12 -5.30 7.13 3.88
CA ILE A 12 -6.01 6.21 4.76
C ILE A 12 -7.17 6.90 5.49
N ASP A 13 -6.91 8.06 6.12
CA ASP A 13 -7.93 8.80 6.88
C ASP A 13 -9.05 9.33 5.97
N ILE A 14 -8.71 9.92 4.83
CA ILE A 14 -9.70 10.48 3.89
C ILE A 14 -10.59 9.38 3.32
N CYS A 15 -10.03 8.26 2.86
CA CYS A 15 -10.80 7.14 2.31
C CYS A 15 -11.73 6.53 3.36
N ARG A 16 -11.24 6.29 4.58
CA ARG A 16 -12.07 5.77 5.69
C ARG A 16 -13.19 6.74 6.07
N ARG A 17 -12.94 8.05 6.11
CA ARG A 17 -13.99 9.08 6.32
C ARG A 17 -15.00 9.14 5.19
N GLY A 18 -14.58 8.79 3.97
CA GLY A 18 -15.46 8.62 2.82
C GLY A 18 -16.33 7.35 2.88
N GLY A 19 -16.19 6.52 3.91
CA GLY A 19 -16.94 5.27 4.08
C GLY A 19 -16.37 4.11 3.28
N LEU A 20 -15.13 4.21 2.80
CA LEU A 20 -14.44 3.11 2.10
C LEU A 20 -13.77 2.18 3.12
N ASP A 21 -13.82 0.88 2.82
CA ASP A 21 -13.03 -0.12 3.53
C ASP A 21 -11.57 -0.04 3.06
N VAL A 22 -10.67 0.32 3.98
CA VAL A 22 -9.24 0.51 3.69
C VAL A 22 -8.40 -0.47 4.47
N ILE A 23 -7.66 -1.31 3.73
CA ILE A 23 -6.68 -2.26 4.26
C ILE A 23 -5.27 -1.69 4.04
N VAL A 24 -4.49 -1.61 5.10
CA VAL A 24 -3.07 -1.26 5.06
C VAL A 24 -2.24 -2.54 5.02
N ALA A 25 -1.55 -2.80 3.90
CA ALA A 25 -0.74 -3.99 3.70
C ALA A 25 0.76 -3.70 3.83
N GLY A 26 1.43 -4.40 4.74
CA GLY A 26 2.88 -4.31 4.95
C GLY A 26 3.66 -5.22 4.01
N VAL A 27 4.75 -4.72 3.43
CA VAL A 27 5.56 -5.49 2.46
C VAL A 27 6.60 -6.36 3.15
N ASP A 28 7.30 -5.80 4.13
CA ASP A 28 8.43 -6.47 4.81
C ASP A 28 8.04 -7.03 6.20
N GLY A 29 6.85 -6.68 6.69
CA GLY A 29 6.38 -7.02 8.04
C GLY A 29 5.13 -6.23 8.43
N LYS A 30 4.56 -6.53 9.61
CA LYS A 30 3.37 -5.85 10.16
C LYS A 30 3.63 -4.45 10.73
N THR A 31 4.88 -4.03 10.74
CA THR A 31 5.26 -2.66 11.11
C THR A 31 6.12 -2.09 9.99
N ALA A 32 5.61 -1.05 9.35
CA ALA A 32 6.32 -0.33 8.31
C ALA A 32 6.92 0.94 8.90
N MET A 33 8.23 1.13 8.71
CA MET A 33 8.91 2.37 9.11
C MET A 33 8.82 3.40 7.99
N GLY A 34 8.31 4.60 8.30
CA GLY A 34 8.28 5.74 7.39
C GLY A 34 9.64 6.39 7.15
N ALA A 35 9.73 7.30 6.18
CA ALA A 35 10.97 7.98 5.80
C ALA A 35 11.57 8.85 6.93
N HIS A 36 10.73 9.32 7.85
CA HIS A 36 11.09 10.15 9.00
C HIS A 36 11.01 9.39 10.33
N ASN A 37 11.16 8.07 10.28
CA ASN A 37 11.19 7.17 11.44
C ASN A 37 9.88 7.11 12.25
N ILE A 38 8.73 7.36 11.60
CA ILE A 38 7.43 7.15 12.21
C ILE A 38 6.94 5.73 11.84
N PRO A 39 6.76 4.82 12.80
CA PRO A 39 6.26 3.48 12.52
C PRO A 39 4.75 3.48 12.37
N ILE A 40 4.25 2.71 11.41
CA ILE A 40 2.82 2.39 11.25
C ILE A 40 2.64 0.88 11.38
N VAL A 41 1.61 0.47 12.13
CA VAL A 41 1.16 -0.93 12.19
C VAL A 41 0.21 -1.17 11.02
N THR A 42 0.49 -2.20 10.23
CA THR A 42 -0.33 -2.60 9.08
C THR A 42 -1.34 -3.66 9.49
N ASP A 43 -2.46 -3.74 8.78
CA ASP A 43 -3.54 -4.68 9.06
C ASP A 43 -3.12 -6.13 8.73
N CYS A 44 -2.42 -6.29 7.62
CA CYS A 44 -1.93 -7.58 7.13
C CYS A 44 -0.59 -7.43 6.37
N LEU A 45 -0.04 -8.55 5.92
CA LEU A 45 1.06 -8.57 4.95
C LEU A 45 0.52 -8.54 3.51
N ILE A 46 1.30 -7.98 2.59
CA ILE A 46 0.96 -7.94 1.16
C ILE A 46 0.74 -9.33 0.55
N THR A 47 1.34 -10.38 1.12
CA THR A 47 1.16 -11.77 0.69
C THR A 47 -0.21 -12.35 1.05
N GLU A 48 -0.96 -11.69 1.93
CA GLU A 48 -2.32 -12.07 2.32
C GLU A 48 -3.38 -11.40 1.44
N ILE A 49 -2.98 -10.47 0.56
CA ILE A 49 -3.89 -9.71 -0.31
C ILE A 49 -4.16 -10.48 -1.60
N ASN A 50 -5.43 -10.47 -2.01
CA ASN A 50 -5.90 -10.96 -3.29
C ASN A 50 -6.43 -9.79 -4.12
N ALA A 51 -5.93 -9.61 -5.35
CA ALA A 51 -6.35 -8.53 -6.25
C ALA A 51 -7.85 -8.56 -6.54
N ASN A 52 -8.48 -9.74 -6.53
CA ASN A 52 -9.90 -9.88 -6.82
C ASN A 52 -10.78 -9.17 -5.78
N ASP A 53 -10.29 -9.03 -4.55
CA ASP A 53 -11.01 -8.46 -3.42
C ASP A 53 -10.80 -6.94 -3.28
N LEU A 54 -10.09 -6.31 -4.23
CA LEU A 54 -9.79 -4.88 -4.23
C LEU A 54 -10.46 -4.16 -5.39
N GLU A 55 -10.94 -2.94 -5.19
CA GLU A 55 -11.34 -2.02 -6.27
C GLU A 55 -10.21 -1.06 -6.65
N MET A 56 -9.33 -0.74 -5.70
CA MET A 56 -8.22 0.18 -5.87
C MET A 56 -7.00 -0.25 -5.05
N ILE A 57 -5.82 0.05 -5.56
CA ILE A 57 -4.58 0.07 -4.78
C ILE A 57 -3.95 1.44 -4.86
N VAL A 58 -3.41 1.93 -3.74
CA VAL A 58 -2.67 3.19 -3.68
C VAL A 58 -1.29 2.93 -3.10
N LEU A 59 -0.27 3.46 -3.75
CA LEU A 59 1.12 3.34 -3.31
C LEU A 59 1.63 4.72 -2.86
N PRO A 60 1.69 4.99 -1.53
CA PRO A 60 2.28 6.22 -1.04
C PRO A 60 3.70 6.41 -1.58
N GLY A 61 4.08 7.66 -1.80
CA GLY A 61 5.41 8.04 -2.22
C GLY A 61 6.48 7.76 -1.16
N GLY A 62 7.65 8.34 -1.40
CA GLY A 62 8.86 8.14 -0.61
C GLY A 62 9.84 7.25 -1.35
N TRP A 63 10.96 7.85 -1.77
CA TRP A 63 11.90 7.24 -2.72
C TRP A 63 12.34 5.82 -2.32
N ASN A 64 12.71 5.64 -1.05
CA ASN A 64 13.15 4.34 -0.54
C ASN A 64 12.01 3.31 -0.56
N GLY A 65 10.80 3.72 -0.18
CA GLY A 65 9.59 2.91 -0.27
C GLY A 65 9.27 2.53 -1.71
N THR A 66 9.26 3.49 -2.64
CA THR A 66 9.00 3.25 -4.07
C THR A 66 10.01 2.27 -4.67
N VAL A 67 11.30 2.40 -4.37
CA VAL A 67 12.33 1.47 -4.85
C VAL A 67 12.12 0.06 -4.28
N ALA A 68 11.72 -0.06 -3.01
CA ALA A 68 11.42 -1.35 -2.40
C ALA A 68 10.19 -2.00 -3.05
N LEU A 69 9.10 -1.24 -3.26
CA LEU A 69 7.89 -1.68 -3.94
C LEU A 69 8.18 -2.14 -5.38
N ALA A 70 8.94 -1.35 -6.14
CA ALA A 70 9.28 -1.65 -7.52
C ALA A 70 10.07 -2.97 -7.66
N LYS A 71 10.86 -3.36 -6.66
CA LYS A 71 11.63 -4.61 -6.66
C LYS A 71 10.84 -5.81 -6.13
N ASN A 72 9.72 -5.58 -5.45
CA ASN A 72 8.94 -6.64 -4.83
C ASN A 72 8.06 -7.35 -5.86
N LYS A 73 8.28 -8.65 -6.06
CA LYS A 73 7.54 -9.45 -7.05
C LYS A 73 6.05 -9.59 -6.73
N THR A 74 5.68 -9.66 -5.45
CA THR A 74 4.26 -9.74 -5.03
C THR A 74 3.53 -8.45 -5.42
N VAL A 75 4.13 -7.29 -5.12
CA VAL A 75 3.59 -5.98 -5.52
C VAL A 75 3.47 -5.89 -7.04
N GLN A 76 4.52 -6.25 -7.80
CA GLN A 76 4.46 -6.23 -9.27
C GLN A 76 3.34 -7.12 -9.82
N SER A 77 3.16 -8.33 -9.30
CA SER A 77 2.10 -9.24 -9.74
C SER A 77 0.72 -8.67 -9.42
N LEU A 78 0.53 -8.10 -8.22
CA LEU A 78 -0.73 -7.49 -7.81
C LEU A 78 -1.11 -6.32 -8.72
N LEU A 79 -0.17 -5.41 -8.99
CA LEU A 79 -0.40 -4.26 -9.87
C LEU A 79 -0.73 -4.68 -11.30
N LYS A 80 -0.04 -5.70 -11.83
CA LYS A 80 -0.34 -6.26 -13.16
C LYS A 80 -1.74 -6.85 -13.23
N GLN A 81 -2.16 -7.57 -12.17
CA GLN A 81 -3.52 -8.13 -12.09
C GLN A 81 -4.57 -7.01 -12.02
N MET A 82 -4.37 -6.01 -11.15
CA MET A 82 -5.24 -4.82 -11.06
C MET A 82 -5.38 -4.13 -12.42
N GLN A 83 -4.28 -3.97 -13.15
CA GLN A 83 -4.30 -3.37 -14.49
C GLN A 83 -5.04 -4.24 -15.51
N GLN A 84 -4.87 -5.57 -15.47
CA GLN A 84 -5.59 -6.50 -16.35
C GLN A 84 -7.10 -6.48 -16.11
N ASP A 85 -7.50 -6.28 -14.86
CA ASP A 85 -8.91 -6.24 -14.44
C ASP A 85 -9.53 -4.84 -14.53
N ASP A 86 -8.83 -3.87 -15.14
CA ASP A 86 -9.24 -2.46 -15.29
C ASP A 86 -9.60 -1.77 -13.96
N LYS A 87 -8.86 -2.12 -12.90
CA LYS A 87 -9.01 -1.58 -11.55
C LYS A 87 -8.11 -0.36 -11.33
N LEU A 88 -8.47 0.46 -10.35
CA LEU A 88 -7.78 1.73 -10.08
C LEU A 88 -6.41 1.48 -9.41
N ILE A 89 -5.39 2.18 -9.90
CA ILE A 89 -4.03 2.19 -9.33
C ILE A 89 -3.65 3.66 -9.12
N GLY A 90 -3.41 4.04 -7.87
CA GLY A 90 -3.00 5.38 -7.43
C GLY A 90 -1.57 5.44 -6.95
#